data_AF-A0A9D7JA00-F1
#
_entry.id   AF-A0A9D7JA00-F1
#
_cell.length_a   1.000
_cell.length_b   1.000
_cell.length_c   1.000
_cell.angle_alpha   90.00
_cell.angle_beta   90.00
_cell.angle_gamma   90.00
#
_symmetry.space_group_name_H-M   'P 1'
#
loop_
_entity.id
_entity.type
_entity.pdbx_description
1 polymer ?
#
loop_
_entity_poly.entity_id
_entity_poly.type
_entity_poly.pdbx_seq_one_letter_code
_entity_poly.pdbx_strand_id
1 'polypeptide(L)'
;MTAGLQSSTNNTTFTISLVEAATANNSPPSGATAGIATLTLAEGLGYRPAVASLAVVSTAGSGTMTVTVRMWGYITSLAKWIPIGPGGDTTKGTVNGGSAIGETSANAITHVEEFRNPFHFDRLYAEILAIGGTSTAITVALIAPRYGAP
;
A
#
# COMPACT_ATOMS: atom_id res chain seq x y z
N MET A 1 5.34 -0.11 -13.41
CA MET A 1 4.10 0.00 -12.60
C MET A 1 3.86 1.47 -12.37
N THR A 2 2.77 2.01 -12.93
CA THR A 2 2.43 3.43 -12.78
C THR A 2 1.54 3.54 -11.55
N ALA A 3 2.10 4.03 -10.44
CA ALA A 3 1.31 4.31 -9.24
C ALA A 3 0.67 5.69 -9.37
N GLY A 4 -0.56 5.87 -8.89
CA GLY A 4 -1.30 7.12 -9.07
C GLY A 4 -2.54 7.23 -8.18
N LEU A 5 -3.01 8.47 -7.99
CA LEU A 5 -4.29 8.73 -7.34
C LEU A 5 -5.41 8.19 -8.23
N GLN A 6 -6.08 7.12 -7.80
CA GLN A 6 -7.28 6.59 -8.46
C GLN A 6 -8.50 6.97 -7.62
N SER A 7 -9.07 8.14 -7.91
CA SER A 7 -10.35 8.57 -7.32
C SER A 7 -11.47 7.60 -7.73
N SER A 8 -11.72 6.57 -6.92
CA SER A 8 -12.97 5.81 -6.93
C SER A 8 -13.98 6.53 -6.04
N THR A 9 -14.91 7.25 -6.66
CA THR A 9 -15.86 8.13 -5.98
C THR A 9 -17.00 7.35 -5.34
N ASN A 10 -16.86 7.01 -4.07
CA ASN A 10 -17.97 7.24 -3.13
C ASN A 10 -17.63 8.54 -2.41
N ASN A 11 -18.60 9.41 -2.15
CA ASN A 11 -18.36 10.80 -1.72
C ASN A 11 -17.66 10.96 -0.34
N THR A 12 -17.17 9.85 0.23
CA THR A 12 -16.66 9.70 1.59
C THR A 12 -15.19 9.27 1.66
N THR A 13 -14.62 8.66 0.61
CA THR A 13 -13.24 8.14 0.63
C THR A 13 -12.45 8.46 -0.64
N PHE A 14 -11.12 8.49 -0.49
CA PHE A 14 -10.15 8.53 -1.57
C PHE A 14 -9.33 7.24 -1.57
N THR A 15 -9.18 6.64 -2.75
CA THR A 15 -8.32 5.47 -2.95
C THR A 15 -7.06 5.88 -3.71
N ILE A 16 -5.91 5.43 -3.24
CA ILE A 16 -4.59 5.76 -3.80
C ILE A 16 -3.87 4.46 -4.08
N SER A 17 -3.63 4.14 -5.35
CA SER A 17 -2.96 2.90 -5.74
C SER A 17 -1.45 3.08 -5.62
N LEU A 18 -0.84 2.44 -4.61
CA LEU A 18 0.61 2.42 -4.38
C LEU A 18 1.31 1.43 -5.29
N VAL A 19 0.65 0.32 -5.57
CA VAL A 19 1.00 -0.68 -6.57
C VAL A 19 -0.28 -1.05 -7.30
N GLU A 20 -0.24 -1.09 -8.63
CA GLU A 20 -1.38 -1.40 -9.48
C GLU A 20 -1.11 -2.68 -10.27
N ALA A 21 -1.97 -3.69 -10.08
CA ALA A 21 -2.02 -4.95 -10.84
C ALA A 21 -0.66 -5.64 -11.03
N ALA A 22 0.14 -5.71 -9.97
CA ALA A 22 1.47 -6.32 -10.02
C ALA A 22 1.38 -7.85 -10.13
N THR A 23 2.12 -8.41 -11.08
CA THR A 23 2.16 -9.86 -11.35
C THR A 23 3.44 -10.54 -10.87
N ALA A 24 4.38 -9.76 -10.31
CA ALA A 24 5.65 -10.22 -9.77
C ALA A 24 5.99 -9.47 -8.48
N ASN A 25 6.95 -10.01 -7.73
CA ASN A 25 7.58 -9.27 -6.64
C ASN A 25 8.34 -8.05 -7.19
N ASN A 26 8.54 -7.06 -6.34
CA ASN A 26 9.43 -5.93 -6.61
C ASN A 26 10.50 -5.85 -5.53
N SER A 27 11.56 -5.10 -5.81
CA SER A 27 12.62 -4.86 -4.83
C SER A 27 12.21 -3.75 -3.84
N PRO A 28 12.90 -3.68 -2.68
CA PRO A 28 12.83 -2.51 -1.81
C PRO A 28 13.07 -1.22 -2.61
N PRO A 29 12.47 -0.08 -2.19
CA PRO A 29 12.59 1.16 -2.93
C PRO A 29 14.06 1.60 -3.04
N SER A 30 14.47 1.97 -4.25
CA SER A 30 15.80 2.51 -4.53
C SER A 30 15.69 3.95 -5.05
N GLY A 31 16.62 4.81 -4.62
CA GLY A 31 16.60 6.23 -4.94
C GLY A 31 15.54 7.04 -4.17
N ALA A 32 15.76 8.35 -4.10
CA ALA A 32 14.90 9.28 -3.35
C ALA A 32 13.53 9.54 -4.02
N THR A 33 13.39 9.17 -5.30
CA THR A 33 12.20 9.45 -6.10
C THR A 33 11.27 8.24 -6.28
N ALA A 34 11.60 7.09 -5.70
CA ALA A 34 10.71 5.93 -5.71
C ALA A 34 9.39 6.23 -4.95
N GLY A 35 8.34 5.48 -5.27
CA GLY A 35 7.05 5.61 -4.61
C GLY A 35 6.34 6.94 -4.87
N ILE A 36 5.23 7.13 -4.15
CA ILE A 36 4.34 8.29 -4.31
C ILE A 36 4.69 9.36 -3.28
N ALA A 37 4.82 10.61 -3.73
CA ALA A 37 5.00 11.75 -2.84
C ALA A 37 3.74 12.02 -2.01
N THR A 38 3.88 12.09 -0.69
CA THR A 38 2.74 12.32 0.23
C THR A 38 2.19 13.73 0.13
N LEU A 39 2.97 14.70 -0.33
CA LEU A 39 2.49 16.04 -0.61
C LEU A 39 1.41 16.05 -1.70
N THR A 40 1.67 15.37 -2.82
CA THR A 40 0.68 15.21 -3.91
C THR A 40 -0.59 14.51 -3.43
N LEU A 41 -0.45 13.55 -2.51
CA LEU A 41 -1.60 12.91 -1.87
C LEU A 41 -2.38 13.88 -0.98
N ALA A 42 -1.68 14.64 -0.14
CA ALA A 42 -2.31 15.60 0.77
C ALA A 42 -3.04 16.73 0.03
N GLU A 43 -2.50 17.19 -1.10
CA GLU A 43 -3.14 18.17 -1.99
C GLU A 43 -4.47 17.63 -2.54
N GLY A 44 -4.50 16.37 -2.99
CA GLY A 44 -5.73 15.72 -3.46
C GLY A 44 -6.77 15.51 -2.35
N LEU A 45 -6.34 15.29 -1.12
CA LEU A 45 -7.22 15.11 0.03
C LEU A 45 -7.74 16.44 0.62
N GLY A 46 -6.98 17.53 0.48
CA GLY A 46 -7.24 18.81 1.16
C GLY A 46 -6.91 18.81 2.66
N TYR A 47 -6.40 17.70 3.20
CA TYR A 47 -5.95 17.55 4.59
C TYR A 47 -5.00 16.35 4.73
N ARG A 48 -4.41 16.17 5.92
CA ARG A 48 -3.50 15.06 6.23
C ARG A 48 -4.11 14.14 7.29
N PRO A 49 -4.78 13.04 6.91
CA PRO A 49 -5.34 12.11 7.89
C PRO A 49 -4.23 11.43 8.70
N ALA A 50 -4.40 11.40 10.03
CA ALA A 50 -3.51 10.66 10.92
C ALA A 50 -3.65 9.14 10.77
N VAL A 51 -4.79 8.68 10.26
CA VAL A 51 -5.10 7.26 10.04
C VAL A 51 -5.73 7.08 8.67
N ALA A 52 -5.25 6.09 7.93
CA ALA A 52 -5.81 5.60 6.69
C ALA A 52 -5.91 4.06 6.74
N SER A 53 -6.59 3.45 5.79
CA SER A 53 -6.64 1.99 5.65
C SER A 53 -5.71 1.55 4.53
N LEU A 54 -4.87 0.55 4.78
CA LEU A 54 -4.09 -0.12 3.76
C LEU A 54 -4.87 -1.33 3.27
N ALA A 55 -5.24 -1.34 1.99
CA ALA A 55 -5.95 -2.43 1.35
C ALA A 55 -5.01 -3.19 0.40
N VAL A 56 -5.02 -4.52 0.50
CA VAL A 56 -4.38 -5.43 -0.46
C VAL A 56 -5.48 -6.23 -1.13
N VAL A 57 -5.56 -6.13 -2.45
CA VAL A 57 -6.60 -6.78 -3.26
C VAL A 57 -6.01 -7.53 -4.45
N SER A 58 -6.59 -8.67 -4.77
CA SER A 58 -6.31 -9.41 -6.01
C SER A 58 -7.30 -9.01 -7.10
N THR A 59 -6.81 -8.82 -8.32
CA THR A 59 -7.59 -8.41 -9.50
C THR A 59 -7.60 -9.48 -10.60
N ALA A 60 -6.92 -10.61 -10.41
CA ALA A 60 -6.90 -11.73 -11.34
C ALA A 60 -6.86 -13.13 -10.67
N GLY A 61 -7.19 -13.22 -9.38
CA GLY A 61 -6.98 -14.40 -8.54
C GLY A 61 -7.50 -15.74 -9.03
N SER A 62 -6.75 -16.80 -8.74
CA SER A 62 -7.09 -18.20 -9.05
C SER A 62 -7.75 -18.97 -7.90
N GLY A 63 -7.95 -18.35 -6.74
CA GLY A 63 -8.50 -18.98 -5.53
C GLY A 63 -7.47 -19.74 -4.68
N THR A 64 -6.19 -19.69 -5.06
CA THR A 64 -5.09 -20.39 -4.37
C THR A 64 -3.86 -19.51 -4.18
N MET A 65 -3.99 -18.20 -4.38
CA MET A 65 -2.85 -17.30 -4.31
C MET A 65 -2.56 -16.81 -2.91
N THR A 66 -1.32 -16.38 -2.71
CA THR A 66 -0.91 -15.64 -1.52
C THR A 66 -0.04 -14.45 -1.90
N VAL A 67 -0.05 -13.42 -1.05
CA VAL A 67 0.86 -12.28 -1.19
C VAL A 67 1.40 -11.84 0.17
N THR A 68 2.67 -11.41 0.17
CA THR A 68 3.28 -10.72 1.32
C THR A 68 3.75 -9.34 0.88
N VAL A 69 3.39 -8.32 1.66
CA VAL A 69 3.67 -6.90 1.35
C VAL A 69 4.43 -6.24 2.50
N ARG A 70 5.30 -5.28 2.18
CA ARG A 70 5.97 -4.39 3.14
C ARG A 70 5.78 -2.93 2.76
N MET A 71 5.52 -2.09 3.76
CA MET A 71 5.40 -0.65 3.60
C MET A 71 6.70 0.08 3.92
N TRP A 72 7.02 1.09 3.12
CA TRP A 72 8.20 1.93 3.26
C TRP A 72 7.84 3.41 3.23
N GLY A 73 8.57 4.18 4.02
CA GLY A 73 8.48 5.63 4.13
C GLY A 73 9.81 6.29 3.86
N TYR A 74 9.81 7.29 2.98
CA TYR A 74 11.00 8.10 2.75
C TYR A 74 10.99 9.31 3.68
N ILE A 75 12.13 9.59 4.32
CA ILE A 75 12.36 10.81 5.07
C ILE A 75 13.52 11.57 4.40
N THR A 76 13.20 12.71 3.80
CA THR A 76 14.13 13.53 3.01
C THR A 76 15.25 14.09 3.88
N SER A 77 14.94 14.52 5.11
CA SER A 77 15.95 15.02 6.05
C SER A 77 16.96 13.95 6.47
N LEU A 78 16.61 12.67 6.37
CA LEU A 78 17.52 11.55 6.64
C LEU A 78 18.07 10.91 5.36
N ALA A 79 17.56 11.33 4.19
CA ALA A 79 17.78 10.71 2.89
C ALA A 79 17.61 9.19 2.87
N LYS A 80 16.63 8.65 3.63
CA LYS A 80 16.49 7.21 3.88
C LYS A 80 15.05 6.72 3.70
N TRP A 81 14.95 5.50 3.17
CA TRP A 81 13.76 4.67 3.25
C TRP A 81 13.77 3.89 4.55
N ILE A 82 12.64 3.91 5.26
CA ILE A 82 12.44 3.24 6.55
C ILE A 82 11.20 2.37 6.44
N PRO A 83 11.25 1.09 6.87
CA PRO A 83 10.06 0.25 6.89
C PRO A 83 9.03 0.79 7.91
N ILE A 84 7.78 0.94 7.47
CA ILE A 84 6.69 1.53 8.27
C ILE A 84 5.78 0.44 8.79
N GLY A 85 5.63 0.33 10.10
CA GLY A 85 4.64 -0.54 10.73
C GLY A 85 5.20 -1.35 11.90
N PRO A 86 4.42 -2.31 12.41
CA PRO A 86 4.85 -3.22 13.47
C PRO A 86 5.94 -4.20 12.97
N GLY A 87 6.44 -5.04 13.86
CA GLY A 87 7.48 -6.04 13.57
C GLY A 87 8.86 -5.69 14.11
N GLY A 88 9.73 -6.71 14.16
CA GLY A 88 11.15 -6.58 14.49
C GLY A 88 11.99 -6.40 13.23
N ASP A 89 13.32 -6.35 13.34
CA ASP A 89 14.21 -5.91 12.26
C ASP A 89 13.92 -6.53 10.88
N THR A 90 13.73 -7.85 10.81
CA THR A 90 13.48 -8.55 9.53
C THR A 90 12.04 -8.53 9.05
N THR A 91 11.08 -8.23 9.93
CA THR A 91 9.64 -8.19 9.64
C THR A 91 9.07 -6.78 9.76
N LYS A 92 9.92 -5.77 9.96
CA LYS A 92 9.47 -4.39 10.17
C LYS A 92 8.68 -3.93 8.95
N GLY A 93 7.51 -3.38 9.22
CA GLY A 93 6.61 -2.84 8.21
C GLY A 93 5.97 -3.85 7.27
N THR A 94 6.07 -5.16 7.57
CA THR A 94 5.28 -6.15 6.83
C THR A 94 3.82 -6.05 7.22
N VAL A 95 2.95 -6.10 6.22
CA VAL A 95 1.49 -6.12 6.35
C VAL A 95 1.04 -7.44 6.97
N ASN A 96 -0.07 -7.44 7.72
CA ASN A 96 -0.64 -8.65 8.34
C ASN A 96 0.38 -9.37 9.27
N GLY A 97 1.22 -8.60 9.95
CA GLY A 97 2.30 -9.13 10.80
C GLY A 97 3.31 -10.02 10.05
N GLY A 98 3.38 -9.90 8.72
CA GLY A 98 4.24 -10.73 7.86
C GLY A 98 3.62 -12.07 7.47
N SER A 99 2.43 -12.39 7.96
CA SER A 99 1.69 -13.57 7.53
C SER A 99 1.18 -13.38 6.10
N ALA A 100 1.39 -14.38 5.25
CA ALA A 100 0.93 -14.34 3.86
C ALA A 100 -0.60 -14.15 3.80
N ILE A 101 -1.05 -13.23 2.97
CA ILE A 101 -2.46 -12.94 2.75
C ILE A 101 -2.95 -13.86 1.65
N GLY A 102 -3.82 -14.82 2.00
CA GLY A 102 -4.34 -15.82 1.08
C GLY A 102 -5.64 -15.39 0.37
N GLU A 103 -5.84 -15.92 -0.84
CA GLU A 103 -7.14 -15.93 -1.49
C GLU A 103 -8.07 -16.95 -0.83
N THR A 104 -9.31 -16.55 -0.62
CA THR A 104 -10.39 -17.46 -0.17
C THR A 104 -11.28 -17.92 -1.33
N SER A 105 -11.18 -17.26 -2.50
CA SER A 105 -11.77 -17.61 -3.79
C SER A 105 -11.14 -16.78 -4.92
N ALA A 106 -11.55 -16.99 -6.17
CA ALA A 106 -11.03 -16.22 -7.31
C ALA A 106 -11.26 -14.71 -7.11
N ASN A 107 -10.22 -13.90 -7.34
CA ASN A 107 -10.21 -12.45 -7.09
C ASN A 107 -10.54 -12.02 -5.65
N ALA A 108 -10.34 -12.88 -4.65
CA ALA A 108 -10.81 -12.62 -3.28
C ALA A 108 -9.72 -12.45 -2.23
N ILE A 109 -8.47 -12.12 -2.60
CA ILE A 109 -7.61 -11.43 -1.62
C ILE A 109 -8.30 -10.10 -1.33
N THR A 110 -8.76 -9.96 -0.09
CA THR A 110 -9.25 -8.70 0.45
C THR A 110 -8.72 -8.63 1.87
N HIS A 111 -7.61 -7.95 2.05
CA HIS A 111 -7.04 -7.66 3.35
C HIS A 111 -7.06 -6.16 3.57
N VAL A 112 -7.43 -5.76 4.78
CA VAL A 112 -7.38 -4.36 5.20
C VAL A 112 -6.81 -4.29 6.60
N GLU A 113 -5.87 -3.37 6.81
CA GLU A 113 -5.38 -3.02 8.13
C GLU A 113 -5.23 -1.50 8.27
N GLU A 114 -5.13 -1.05 9.51
CA GLU A 114 -4.95 0.36 9.83
C GLU A 114 -3.51 0.81 9.53
N PHE A 115 -3.36 1.90 8.79
CA PHE A 115 -2.09 2.53 8.48
C PHE A 115 -2.00 3.91 9.15
N ARG A 116 -1.17 3.98 10.20
CA ARG A 116 -1.02 5.18 11.03
C ARG A 116 0.08 6.10 10.49
N ASN A 117 -0.21 7.40 10.57
CA ASN A 117 0.68 8.50 10.23
C ASN A 117 1.34 8.43 8.83
N PRO A 118 0.59 8.15 7.75
CA PRO A 118 1.14 8.09 6.39
C PRO A 118 1.89 9.37 5.97
N PHE A 119 1.46 10.53 6.46
CA PHE A 119 1.97 11.85 6.08
C PHE A 119 3.14 12.35 6.94
N HIS A 120 3.69 11.51 7.84
CA HIS A 120 4.97 11.79 8.50
C HIS A 120 6.17 11.51 7.60
N PHE A 121 5.94 10.81 6.49
CA PHE A 121 6.93 10.50 5.48
C PHE A 121 6.70 11.39 4.26
N ASP A 122 7.76 11.70 3.53
CA ASP A 122 7.68 12.50 2.30
C ASP A 122 7.20 11.66 1.12
N ARG A 123 7.45 10.35 1.16
CA ARG A 123 7.02 9.39 0.13
C ARG A 123 6.61 8.06 0.75
N LEU A 124 5.68 7.37 0.10
CA LEU A 124 5.23 6.03 0.44
C LEU A 124 5.51 5.06 -0.70
N TYR A 125 5.91 3.85 -0.34
CA TYR A 125 6.15 2.77 -1.29
C TYR A 125 5.65 1.44 -0.71
N ALA A 126 4.99 0.62 -1.54
CA ALA A 126 4.62 -0.73 -1.20
C ALA A 126 5.53 -1.72 -1.95
N GLU A 127 6.22 -2.54 -1.18
CA GLU A 127 7.04 -3.65 -1.68
C GLU A 127 6.22 -4.94 -1.64
N ILE A 128 6.11 -5.62 -2.77
CA ILE A 128 5.60 -6.99 -2.85
C ILE A 128 6.80 -7.92 -2.67
N LEU A 129 6.86 -8.57 -1.52
CA LEU A 129 7.96 -9.47 -1.14
C LEU A 129 7.85 -10.82 -1.85
N ALA A 130 6.64 -11.35 -1.94
CA ALA A 130 6.36 -12.63 -2.57
C ALA A 130 4.93 -12.67 -3.08
N ILE A 131 4.76 -13.40 -4.19
CA ILE A 131 3.47 -13.79 -4.75
C ILE A 131 3.53 -15.29 -5.00
N GLY A 132 2.56 -16.04 -4.50
CA GLY A 132 2.35 -17.45 -4.82
C GLY A 132 1.11 -17.64 -5.68
N GLY A 133 1.14 -18.58 -6.63
CA GLY A 133 0.01 -18.95 -7.50
C GLY A 133 0.15 -18.50 -8.97
N THR A 134 -0.88 -18.77 -9.80
CA THR A 134 -0.76 -18.75 -11.28
C THR A 134 -1.60 -17.71 -12.03
N SER A 135 -2.35 -16.84 -11.36
CA SER A 135 -3.14 -15.76 -12.02
C SER A 135 -3.02 -14.44 -11.27
N THR A 136 -1.80 -13.92 -11.15
CA THR A 136 -1.48 -13.00 -10.06
C THR A 136 -1.53 -11.55 -10.49
N ALA A 137 -2.47 -10.76 -9.98
CA ALA A 137 -2.45 -9.30 -10.15
C ALA A 137 -2.84 -8.64 -8.83
N ILE A 138 -1.84 -8.17 -8.09
CA ILE A 138 -2.02 -7.55 -6.77
C ILE A 138 -2.02 -6.04 -6.89
N THR A 139 -3.04 -5.43 -6.30
CA THR A 139 -3.10 -3.99 -6.07
C THR A 139 -2.97 -3.72 -4.58
N VAL A 140 -2.08 -2.80 -4.23
CA VAL A 140 -1.94 -2.28 -2.87
C VAL A 140 -2.40 -0.83 -2.89
N ALA A 141 -3.41 -0.50 -2.09
CA ALA A 141 -4.02 0.82 -2.07
C ALA A 141 -4.07 1.40 -0.66
N LEU A 142 -3.87 2.71 -0.57
CA LEU A 142 -4.18 3.49 0.62
C LEU A 142 -5.57 4.11 0.46
N ILE A 143 -6.46 3.84 1.41
CA ILE A 143 -7.82 4.39 1.45
C ILE A 143 -7.88 5.41 2.59
N ALA A 144 -8.12 6.66 2.24
CA ALA A 144 -8.22 7.77 3.20
C ALA A 144 -9.66 8.31 3.23
N PRO A 145 -10.13 8.84 4.37
CA PRO A 145 -11.39 9.57 4.38
C PRO A 145 -11.28 10.84 3.53
N ARG A 146 -12.42 11.37 3.10
CA ARG A 146 -12.52 12.70 2.51
C ARG A 146 -12.78 13.73 3.59
N TYR A 147 -12.13 14.90 3.50
CA TYR A 147 -12.39 16.02 4.39
C TYR A 147 -13.87 16.41 4.32
N GLY A 148 -14.56 16.47 5.46
CA GLY A 148 -15.99 16.84 5.52
C GLY A 148 -16.96 15.76 5.05
N ALA A 149 -16.53 14.50 4.91
CA ALA A 149 -17.47 13.38 4.79
C ALA A 149 -18.34 13.29 6.08
N PRO A 150 -19.66 13.08 5.95
CA PRO A 150 -20.57 12.98 7.10
C PRO A 150 -20.23 11.81 8.03
#